data_AF-A0A3M1ECS8-F1
#
_entry.id   AF-A0A3M1ECS8-F1
#
_cell.length_a   1.000
_cell.length_b   1.000
_cell.length_c   1.000
_cell.angle_alpha   90.00
_cell.angle_beta   90.00
_cell.angle_gamma   90.00
#
_symmetry.space_group_name_H-M   'P 1'
#
loop_
_entity.id
_entity.type
_entity.pdbx_description
1 polymer ?
#
loop_
_entity_poly.entity_id
_entity_poly.type
_entity_poly.pdbx_seq_one_letter_code
_entity_poly.pdbx_strand_id
1 'polypeptide(L)'
;MADTDRIIKKITQARRQLLSTVEGLTEEQMAWSPNQEWSIREILHHVAIGEQANVELAERALAGEPVAIEDFDMDAWNIAQVANKAGRPAAEAIQALQTVREKTLNTLRSLSSHDLAQTLDHPGWGEMTVEQLFRALGVHDLMHRRDILKRIEQLEANS
;
A
#
# COMPACT_ATOMS: atom_id res chain seq x y z
N MET A 1 -1.56 -23.13 -2.36
CA MET A 1 -2.75 -22.90 -3.23
C MET A 1 -3.92 -22.31 -2.45
N ALA A 2 -4.53 -23.00 -1.47
CA ALA A 2 -5.67 -22.43 -0.71
C ALA A 2 -5.33 -21.11 0.03
N ASP A 3 -4.13 -20.99 0.61
CA ASP A 3 -3.70 -19.76 1.28
C ASP A 3 -3.43 -18.62 0.32
N THR A 4 -2.78 -18.89 -0.81
CA THR A 4 -2.55 -17.95 -1.91
C THR A 4 -3.87 -17.35 -2.40
N ASP A 5 -4.86 -18.20 -2.71
CA ASP A 5 -6.17 -17.76 -3.21
C ASP A 5 -6.91 -16.91 -2.17
N ARG A 6 -6.79 -17.27 -0.90
CA ARG A 6 -7.38 -16.52 0.21
C ARG A 6 -6.75 -15.12 0.34
N ILE A 7 -5.43 -15.02 0.23
CA ILE A 7 -4.70 -13.74 0.27
C ILE A 7 -5.10 -12.89 -0.93
N ILE A 8 -5.02 -13.44 -2.15
CA ILE A 8 -5.41 -12.77 -3.39
C ILE A 8 -6.84 -12.22 -3.26
N LYS A 9 -7.80 -13.05 -2.85
CA LYS A 9 -9.19 -12.62 -2.69
C LYS A 9 -9.32 -11.44 -1.71
N LYS A 10 -8.62 -11.50 -0.58
CA LYS A 10 -8.69 -10.46 0.47
C LYS A 10 -8.07 -9.14 0.01
N ILE A 11 -6.86 -9.18 -0.55
CA ILE A 11 -6.20 -7.95 -1.01
C ILE A 11 -6.96 -7.35 -2.19
N THR A 12 -7.42 -8.14 -3.16
CA THR A 12 -8.21 -7.64 -4.30
C THR A 12 -9.52 -6.98 -3.83
N GLN A 13 -10.20 -7.58 -2.86
CA GLN A 13 -11.40 -6.98 -2.27
C GLN A 13 -11.08 -5.65 -1.57
N ALA A 14 -10.02 -5.60 -0.77
CA ALA A 14 -9.60 -4.39 -0.05
C ALA A 14 -9.27 -3.24 -1.01
N ARG A 15 -8.47 -3.50 -2.05
CA ARG A 15 -8.14 -2.49 -3.09
C ARG A 15 -9.37 -1.97 -3.81
N ARG A 16 -10.33 -2.84 -4.13
CA ARG A 16 -11.60 -2.41 -4.72
C ARG A 16 -12.35 -1.48 -3.78
N GLN A 17 -12.43 -1.82 -2.50
CA GLN A 17 -13.10 -1.00 -1.49
C GLN A 17 -12.41 0.35 -1.30
N LEU A 18 -11.08 0.41 -1.36
CA LEU A 18 -10.32 1.66 -1.33
C LEU A 18 -10.60 2.52 -2.57
N LEU A 19 -10.49 1.97 -3.78
CA LEU A 19 -10.70 2.74 -5.01
C LEU A 19 -12.16 3.21 -5.15
N SER A 20 -13.14 2.44 -4.70
CA SER A 20 -14.54 2.85 -4.75
C SER A 20 -14.86 4.09 -3.91
N THR A 21 -14.06 4.42 -2.90
CA THR A 21 -14.32 5.63 -2.09
C THR A 21 -13.91 6.91 -2.81
N VAL A 22 -13.09 6.83 -3.86
CA VAL A 22 -12.63 8.00 -4.61
C VAL A 22 -13.27 8.11 -6.00
N GLU A 23 -14.14 7.16 -6.36
CA GLU A 23 -14.93 7.21 -7.59
C GLU A 23 -15.85 8.45 -7.58
N GLY A 24 -15.74 9.27 -8.63
CA GLY A 24 -16.55 10.48 -8.79
C GLY A 24 -15.99 11.74 -8.12
N LEU A 25 -14.91 11.65 -7.33
CA LEU A 25 -14.22 12.83 -6.81
C LEU A 25 -13.46 13.54 -7.93
N THR A 26 -13.44 14.88 -7.88
CA THR A 26 -12.61 15.69 -8.79
C THR A 26 -11.15 15.71 -8.32
N GLU A 27 -10.23 16.07 -9.22
CA GLU A 27 -8.81 16.26 -8.83
C GLU A 27 -8.65 17.33 -7.75
N GLU A 28 -9.44 18.40 -7.79
CA GLU A 28 -9.41 19.46 -6.77
C GLU A 28 -9.83 18.92 -5.39
N GLN A 29 -10.90 18.13 -5.33
CA GLN A 29 -11.32 17.47 -4.09
C GLN A 29 -10.26 16.49 -3.58
N MET A 30 -9.62 15.74 -4.48
CA MET A 30 -8.57 14.79 -4.11
C MET A 30 -7.25 15.46 -3.70
N ALA A 31 -7.00 16.68 -4.17
CA ALA A 31 -5.84 17.51 -3.82
C ALA A 31 -6.03 18.28 -2.50
N TRP A 32 -7.26 18.37 -1.98
CA TRP A 32 -7.55 19.12 -0.77
C TRP A 32 -6.89 18.51 0.48
N SER A 33 -6.24 19.37 1.27
CA SER A 33 -5.50 19.00 2.49
C SER A 33 -5.86 19.95 3.65
N PRO A 34 -6.63 19.48 4.64
CA PRO A 34 -6.84 20.16 5.92
C PRO A 34 -5.63 20.05 6.83
N ASN A 35 -5.33 21.15 7.54
CA ASN A 35 -4.42 21.18 8.69
C ASN A 35 -3.06 20.49 8.46
N GLN A 36 -2.50 20.57 7.24
CA GLN A 36 -1.23 19.92 6.85
C GLN A 36 -1.25 18.38 6.95
N GLU A 37 -2.43 17.75 7.04
CA GLU A 37 -2.60 16.31 6.92
C GLU A 37 -2.66 15.89 5.44
N TRP A 38 -2.20 14.68 5.10
CA TRP A 38 -2.18 14.20 3.71
C TRP A 38 -3.53 14.25 3.01
N SER A 39 -3.58 14.86 1.83
CA SER A 39 -4.70 14.82 0.90
C SER A 39 -5.02 13.40 0.43
N ILE A 40 -6.19 13.21 -0.19
CA ILE A 40 -6.60 11.90 -0.71
C ILE A 40 -5.59 11.37 -1.73
N ARG A 41 -5.09 12.22 -2.64
CA ARG A 41 -4.09 11.80 -3.64
C ARG A 41 -2.75 11.41 -3.00
N GLU A 42 -2.34 12.09 -1.94
CA GLU A 42 -1.11 11.77 -1.19
C GLU A 42 -1.25 10.42 -0.48
N ILE A 43 -2.42 10.14 0.12
CA ILE A 43 -2.73 8.84 0.70
C ILE A 43 -2.67 7.74 -0.37
N LEU A 44 -3.23 7.96 -1.56
CA LEU A 44 -3.18 6.97 -2.65
C LEU A 44 -1.74 6.71 -3.14
N HIS A 45 -0.93 7.75 -3.27
CA HIS A 45 0.51 7.61 -3.61
C HIS A 45 1.24 6.82 -2.53
N HIS A 46 1.01 7.13 -1.25
CA HIS A 46 1.59 6.40 -0.13
C HIS A 46 1.25 4.91 -0.19
N VAL A 47 -0.02 4.55 -0.44
CA VAL A 47 -0.43 3.14 -0.56
C VAL A 47 0.30 2.43 -1.71
N ALA A 48 0.44 3.09 -2.87
CA ALA A 48 1.13 2.50 -4.02
C ALA A 48 2.61 2.24 -3.72
N ILE A 49 3.28 3.21 -3.10
CA ILE A 49 4.70 3.14 -2.75
C ILE A 49 4.93 2.06 -1.68
N GLY A 50 4.08 2.02 -0.65
CA GLY A 50 4.13 1.00 0.39
C GLY A 50 3.98 -0.41 -0.17
N GLU A 51 2.99 -0.65 -1.03
CA GLU A 51 2.84 -1.96 -1.68
C GLU A 51 4.05 -2.32 -2.54
N GLN A 52 4.58 -1.37 -3.32
CA GLN A 52 5.72 -1.61 -4.21
C GLN A 52 6.97 -2.03 -3.42
N ALA A 53 7.25 -1.34 -2.31
CA ALA A 53 8.38 -1.64 -1.43
C ALA A 53 8.23 -3.02 -0.78
N ASN A 54 7.02 -3.39 -0.34
CA ASN A 54 6.76 -4.69 0.29
C ASN A 54 6.88 -5.86 -0.70
N VAL A 55 6.42 -5.69 -1.95
CA VAL A 55 6.57 -6.74 -2.97
C VAL A 55 8.04 -6.95 -3.32
N GLU A 56 8.82 -5.87 -3.48
CA GLU A 56 10.26 -5.95 -3.73
C GLU A 56 11.02 -6.57 -2.56
N LEU A 57 10.61 -6.25 -1.33
CA LEU A 57 11.17 -6.86 -0.12
C LEU A 57 10.97 -8.37 -0.12
N ALA A 58 9.76 -8.84 -0.46
CA ALA A 58 9.45 -10.26 -0.57
C ALA A 58 10.31 -10.95 -1.64
N GLU A 59 10.43 -10.34 -2.82
CA GLU A 59 11.22 -10.85 -3.94
C GLU A 59 12.71 -11.01 -3.54
N ARG A 60 13.27 -9.99 -2.88
CA ARG A 60 14.66 -9.99 -2.41
C ARG A 60 14.89 -11.03 -1.31
N ALA A 61 13.99 -11.10 -0.33
CA ALA A 61 14.09 -12.08 0.76
C ALA A 61 14.05 -13.53 0.21
N LEU A 62 13.15 -13.81 -0.74
CA LEU A 62 13.05 -15.12 -1.38
C LEU A 62 14.25 -15.46 -2.28
N ALA A 63 14.96 -14.44 -2.79
CA ALA A 63 16.23 -14.61 -3.49
C ALA A 63 17.43 -14.83 -2.54
N GLY A 64 17.22 -14.81 -1.22
CA GLY A 64 18.27 -14.95 -0.22
C GLY A 64 19.11 -13.69 0.00
N GLU A 65 18.62 -12.53 -0.43
CA GLU A 65 19.30 -11.26 -0.19
C GLU A 65 19.09 -10.76 1.26
N PRO A 66 20.06 -10.05 1.84
CA PRO A 66 19.84 -9.34 3.10
C PRO A 66 18.83 -8.20 2.90
N VAL A 67 17.76 -8.22 3.69
CA VAL A 67 16.65 -7.27 3.60
C VAL A 67 16.52 -6.32 4.79
N ALA A 68 17.18 -6.63 5.91
CA ALA A 68 17.19 -5.77 7.09
C ALA A 68 17.90 -4.44 6.79
N ILE A 69 17.37 -3.35 7.36
CA ILE A 69 17.98 -2.02 7.33
C ILE A 69 18.13 -1.58 8.78
N GLU A 70 19.38 -1.39 9.22
CA GLU A 70 19.69 -0.91 10.56
C GLU A 70 19.17 0.52 10.75
N ASP A 71 18.60 0.82 11.92
CA ASP A 71 18.04 2.12 12.29
C ASP A 71 17.00 2.68 11.29
N PHE A 72 16.23 1.81 10.64
CA PHE A 72 15.20 2.24 9.69
C PHE A 72 14.06 3.00 10.39
N ASP A 73 13.96 4.29 10.09
CA ASP A 73 12.85 5.14 10.51
C ASP A 73 11.73 5.10 9.45
N MET A 74 10.70 4.30 9.72
CA MET A 74 9.55 4.15 8.84
C MET A 74 8.77 5.46 8.66
N ASP A 75 8.66 6.28 9.70
CA ASP A 75 7.90 7.52 9.66
C ASP A 75 8.62 8.56 8.80
N ALA A 76 9.94 8.72 8.99
CA ALA A 76 10.76 9.59 8.16
C ALA A 76 10.75 9.14 6.69
N TRP A 77 10.83 7.82 6.43
CA TRP A 77 10.73 7.28 5.08
C TRP A 77 9.37 7.59 4.45
N ASN A 78 8.26 7.35 5.16
CA ASN A 78 6.91 7.63 4.68
C ASN A 78 6.72 9.11 4.31
N ILE A 79 7.17 10.03 5.18
CA ILE A 79 7.12 11.47 4.94
C ILE A 79 7.89 11.83 3.67
N ALA A 80 9.11 11.30 3.51
CA ALA A 80 9.93 11.57 2.34
C ALA A 80 9.29 11.04 1.04
N GLN A 81 8.71 9.84 1.07
CA GLN A 81 8.05 9.25 -0.11
C GLN A 81 6.84 10.07 -0.56
N VAL A 82 6.00 10.52 0.37
CA VAL A 82 4.86 11.38 0.04
C VAL A 82 5.34 12.74 -0.48
N ALA A 83 6.34 13.35 0.15
CA ALA A 83 6.92 14.62 -0.31
C ALA A 83 7.45 14.52 -1.75
N ASN A 84 8.08 13.40 -2.12
CA ASN A 84 8.55 13.16 -3.50
C ASN A 84 7.41 13.05 -4.53
N LYS A 85 6.17 12.82 -4.08
CA LYS A 85 4.96 12.80 -4.91
C LYS A 85 4.09 14.03 -4.73
N ALA A 86 4.54 15.04 -4.00
CA ALA A 86 3.79 16.27 -3.79
C ALA A 86 3.40 16.91 -5.14
N GLY A 87 2.13 17.27 -5.27
CA GLY A 87 1.58 17.90 -6.48
C GLY A 87 1.30 16.95 -7.64
N ARG A 88 1.65 15.65 -7.55
CA ARG A 88 1.35 14.67 -8.59
C ARG A 88 -0.15 14.33 -8.59
N PRO A 89 -0.78 14.16 -9.77
CA PRO A 89 -2.23 13.99 -9.87
C PRO A 89 -2.69 12.65 -9.28
N ALA A 90 -3.95 12.59 -8.84
CA ALA A 90 -4.54 11.36 -8.30
C ALA A 90 -4.57 10.23 -9.34
N ALA A 91 -4.76 10.57 -10.62
CA ALA A 91 -4.74 9.59 -11.71
C ALA A 91 -3.41 8.81 -11.80
N GLU A 92 -2.27 9.46 -11.51
CA GLU A 92 -0.96 8.78 -11.47
C GLU A 92 -0.91 7.78 -10.31
N ALA A 93 -1.42 8.15 -9.13
CA ALA A 93 -1.49 7.25 -7.99
C ALA A 93 -2.38 6.03 -8.28
N ILE A 94 -3.55 6.24 -8.90
CA ILE A 94 -4.48 5.16 -9.24
C ILE A 94 -3.85 4.19 -10.26
N GLN A 95 -3.16 4.72 -11.27
CA GLN A 95 -2.42 3.89 -12.24
C GLN A 95 -1.29 3.11 -11.56
N ALA A 96 -0.55 3.74 -10.66
CA ALA A 96 0.49 3.06 -9.88
C ALA A 96 -0.10 1.94 -9.00
N LEU A 97 -1.22 2.18 -8.32
CA LEU A 97 -1.95 1.18 -7.53
C LEU A 97 -2.40 -0.03 -8.38
N GLN A 98 -2.86 0.19 -9.60
CA GLN A 98 -3.21 -0.89 -10.52
C GLN A 98 -1.98 -1.70 -10.92
N THR A 99 -0.92 -1.01 -11.34
CA THR A 99 0.32 -1.61 -11.84
C THR A 99 1.00 -2.45 -10.76
N VAL A 100 1.15 -1.90 -9.55
CA VAL A 100 1.77 -2.61 -8.44
C VAL A 100 0.91 -3.80 -8.01
N ARG A 101 -0.43 -3.67 -8.01
CA ARG A 101 -1.30 -4.80 -7.64
C ARG A 101 -1.19 -5.94 -8.64
N GLU A 102 -1.06 -5.67 -9.93
CA GLU A 102 -0.81 -6.71 -10.93
C GLU A 102 0.50 -7.43 -10.67
N LYS A 103 1.58 -6.69 -10.36
CA LYS A 103 2.86 -7.27 -9.93
C LYS A 103 2.67 -8.16 -8.69
N THR A 104 2.06 -7.64 -7.62
CA THR A 104 1.78 -8.38 -6.38
C THR A 104 1.04 -9.69 -6.64
N LEU A 105 0.00 -9.66 -7.48
CA LEU A 105 -0.80 -10.84 -7.79
C LEU A 105 0.00 -11.87 -8.61
N ASN A 106 0.85 -11.42 -9.52
CA ASN A 106 1.72 -12.32 -10.29
C ASN A 106 2.79 -12.95 -9.39
N THR A 107 3.40 -12.18 -8.49
CA THR A 107 4.33 -12.68 -7.48
C THR A 107 3.64 -13.71 -6.59
N LEU A 108 2.49 -13.39 -5.99
CA LEU A 108 1.75 -14.34 -5.14
C LEU A 108 1.41 -15.67 -5.84
N ARG A 109 1.07 -15.63 -7.13
CA ARG A 109 0.74 -16.83 -7.91
C ARG A 109 1.95 -17.70 -8.22
N SER A 110 3.17 -17.15 -8.22
CA SER A 110 4.39 -17.93 -8.44
C SER A 110 4.91 -18.60 -7.16
N LEU A 111 4.47 -18.16 -5.98
CA LEU A 111 4.96 -18.66 -4.70
C LEU A 111 4.37 -20.03 -4.33
N SER A 112 5.24 -20.91 -3.82
CA SER A 112 4.83 -22.14 -3.17
C SER A 112 4.39 -21.90 -1.72
N SER A 113 3.77 -22.90 -1.09
CA SER A 113 3.48 -22.87 0.34
C SER A 113 4.75 -22.80 1.20
N HIS A 114 5.87 -23.35 0.72
CA HIS A 114 7.16 -23.22 1.38
C HIS A 114 7.64 -21.77 1.36
N ASP A 115 7.53 -21.10 0.20
CA ASP A 115 7.95 -19.70 0.04
C ASP A 115 7.15 -18.75 0.92
N LEU A 116 5.82 -18.96 1.01
CA LEU A 116 4.96 -18.18 1.90
C LEU A 116 5.33 -18.35 3.39
N ALA A 117 5.85 -19.51 3.77
CA ALA A 117 6.26 -19.80 5.15
C ALA A 117 7.67 -19.30 5.50
N GLN A 118 8.47 -18.87 4.53
CA GLN A 118 9.79 -18.30 4.79
C GLN A 118 9.66 -17.00 5.59
N THR A 119 10.62 -16.80 6.50
CA THR A 119 10.73 -15.57 7.30
C THR A 119 11.62 -14.55 6.60
N LEU A 120 11.36 -13.28 6.87
CA LEU A 120 12.13 -12.13 6.46
C LEU A 120 12.17 -11.12 7.61
N ASP A 121 13.17 -10.26 7.62
CA ASP A 121 13.28 -9.17 8.59
C ASP A 121 12.82 -7.86 7.94
N HIS A 122 11.57 -7.46 8.21
CA HIS A 122 11.00 -6.25 7.62
C HIS A 122 11.58 -5.01 8.31
N PRO A 123 12.17 -4.05 7.56
CA PRO A 123 12.89 -2.91 8.15
C PRO A 123 12.15 -2.15 9.26
N GLY A 124 10.82 -2.05 9.20
CA GLY A 124 10.05 -1.39 10.26
C GLY A 124 9.05 -2.25 11.04
N TRP A 125 8.96 -3.56 10.77
CA TRP A 125 8.05 -4.47 11.50
C TRP A 125 8.79 -5.65 12.15
N GLY A 126 10.09 -5.83 11.84
CA GLY A 126 10.89 -6.93 12.34
C GLY A 126 10.59 -8.25 11.63
N GLU A 127 10.94 -9.35 12.29
CA GLU A 127 10.75 -10.70 11.77
C GLU A 127 9.27 -11.01 11.49
N MET A 128 8.99 -11.42 10.26
CA MET A 128 7.66 -11.88 9.84
C MET A 128 7.77 -12.87 8.68
N THR A 129 6.69 -13.57 8.36
CA THR A 129 6.64 -14.44 7.17
C THR A 129 6.27 -13.65 5.91
N VAL A 130 6.66 -14.18 4.74
CA VAL A 130 6.22 -13.68 3.44
C VAL A 130 4.67 -13.66 3.37
N GLU A 131 4.00 -14.66 3.93
CA GLU A 131 2.55 -14.69 4.04
C GLU A 131 1.98 -13.51 4.82
N GLN A 132 2.55 -13.21 6.00
CA GLN A 132 2.13 -12.09 6.84
C GLN A 132 2.32 -10.76 6.12
N LEU A 133 3.43 -10.61 5.40
CA LEU A 133 3.73 -9.42 4.60
C LEU A 133 2.65 -9.16 3.55
N PHE A 134 2.30 -10.15 2.72
CA PHE A 134 1.24 -9.99 1.71
C PHE A 134 -0.15 -9.80 2.31
N ARG A 135 -0.45 -10.39 3.47
CA ARG A 135 -1.71 -10.13 4.19
C ARG A 135 -1.80 -8.68 4.67
N ALA A 136 -0.68 -8.10 5.10
CA ALA A 136 -0.62 -6.72 5.58
C ALA A 136 -1.05 -5.70 4.50
N LEU A 137 -0.81 -5.99 3.21
CA LEU A 137 -1.25 -5.13 2.10
C LEU A 137 -2.77 -4.89 2.09
N GLY A 138 -3.56 -5.93 2.38
CA GLY A 138 -5.01 -5.79 2.46
C GLY A 138 -5.46 -5.00 3.70
N VAL A 139 -4.72 -5.12 4.80
CA VAL A 139 -4.97 -4.33 6.02
C VAL A 139 -4.65 -2.85 5.75
N HIS A 140 -3.53 -2.58 5.08
CA HIS A 140 -3.08 -1.25 4.68
C HIS A 140 -4.08 -0.53 3.78
N ASP A 141 -4.59 -1.22 2.74
CA ASP A 141 -5.69 -0.71 1.89
C ASP A 141 -6.92 -0.30 2.73
N LEU A 142 -7.33 -1.14 3.70
CA LEU A 142 -8.51 -0.88 4.53
C LEU A 142 -8.29 0.21 5.59
N MET A 143 -7.07 0.36 6.09
CA MET A 143 -6.69 1.45 6.99
C MET A 143 -6.81 2.78 6.24
N HIS A 144 -6.15 2.91 5.09
CA HIS A 144 -6.19 4.15 4.33
C HIS A 144 -7.53 4.44 3.66
N ARG A 145 -8.36 3.41 3.43
CA ARG A 145 -9.78 3.64 3.11
C ARG A 145 -10.48 4.43 4.21
N ARG A 146 -10.20 4.15 5.49
CA ARG A 146 -10.81 4.91 6.60
C ARG A 146 -10.28 6.35 6.63
N ASP A 147 -8.99 6.54 6.37
CA ASP A 147 -8.40 7.88 6.30
C ASP A 147 -9.01 8.71 5.16
N ILE A 148 -9.20 8.10 3.99
CA ILE A 148 -9.86 8.75 2.84
C ILE A 148 -11.31 9.10 3.16
N LEU A 149 -12.07 8.19 3.78
CA LEU A 149 -13.45 8.49 4.18
C LEU A 149 -13.52 9.66 5.17
N LYS A 150 -12.63 9.68 6.18
CA LYS A 150 -12.50 10.82 7.09
C LYS A 150 -12.20 12.11 6.33
N ARG A 151 -11.34 12.06 5.31
CA ARG A 151 -11.01 13.22 4.48
C ARG A 151 -12.18 13.73 3.66
N ILE A 152 -13.01 12.82 3.12
CA ILE A 152 -14.24 13.16 2.40
C ILE A 152 -15.23 13.84 3.34
N GLU A 153 -15.47 13.29 4.54
CA GLU A 153 -16.34 13.89 5.55
C GLU A 153 -15.88 15.32 5.93
N GLN A 154 -14.57 15.52 6.10
CA GLN A 154 -14.01 16.83 6.37
C GLN A 154 -14.17 17.80 5.19
N LEU A 155 -14.05 17.33 3.95
CA LEU A 155 -14.24 18.16 2.75
C LEU A 155 -15.69 18.64 2.64
N GLU A 156 -16.65 17.74 2.85
CA GLU A 156 -18.09 18.04 2.83
C GLU A 156 -18.48 19.03 3.93
N ALA A 157 -17.86 18.94 5.12
CA ALA A 157 -18.10 19.89 6.20
C ALA A 157 -17.53 21.30 5.95
N ASN A 158 -16.63 21.45 4.98
CA ASN A 158 -15.99 22.73 4.61
C ASN A 158 -16.47 23.29 3.26
N SER A 159 -17.43 22.62 2.59
CA SER A 159 -18.02 23.03 1.30
C SER A 159 -19.34 23.77 1.49
#